data_AF-A0A6P6NKB3-F1
#
_entry.id   AF-A0A6P6NKB3-F1
#
_cell.length_a   1.000
_cell.length_b   1.000
_cell.length_c   1.000
_cell.angle_alpha   90.00
_cell.angle_beta   90.00
_cell.angle_gamma   90.00
#
_symmetry.space_group_name_H-M   'P 1'
#
loop_
_entity.id
_entity.type
_entity.pdbx_description
1 polymer ?
#
loop_
_entity_poly.entity_id
_entity_poly.type
_entity_poly.pdbx_seq_one_letter_code
_entity_poly.pdbx_strand_id
1 'polypeptide(L)'
;MSQPLFASPLTTELPKCFGLMRIRRSCFIYNGVSFFIRERQSQFPVYRRHFMDIERERVKEHRRYGNHLKRTARIKNEKEQLRKAEEKKMERQRQQEEERKDMAEREDLILERLRLDEEEAAEKVERQEKTKSIKESKWYIEAMQALMKEKLEKDKVKLPPLCCCGDTFWDSHPYTCANNCIFYNNPKAYALALQSVLLSCDLK
;
A
#
# COMPACT_ATOMS: atom_id res chain seq x y z
N MET A 1 -17.54 -11.73 51.70
CA MET A 1 -17.40 -11.24 53.08
C MET A 1 -18.78 -11.32 53.71
N SER A 2 -19.03 -12.43 54.38
CA SER A 2 -20.32 -12.73 55.01
C SER A 2 -20.02 -12.94 56.49
N GLN A 3 -20.55 -12.08 57.35
CA GLN A 3 -20.59 -12.31 58.78
C GLN A 3 -21.99 -11.99 59.31
N PRO A 4 -22.59 -12.89 60.11
CA PRO A 4 -23.87 -12.70 60.77
C PRO A 4 -23.66 -12.13 62.18
N LEU A 5 -24.57 -11.29 62.67
CA LEU A 5 -24.58 -10.83 64.06
C LEU A 5 -25.69 -11.53 64.84
N PHE A 6 -25.25 -12.54 65.59
CA PHE A 6 -25.55 -12.85 66.99
C PHE A 6 -26.96 -12.56 67.54
N ALA A 7 -27.68 -13.66 67.76
CA ALA A 7 -28.63 -13.80 68.85
C ALA A 7 -27.87 -14.22 70.13
N SER A 8 -28.27 -13.68 71.30
CA SER A 8 -28.14 -14.36 72.60
C SER A 8 -28.92 -13.62 73.70
N PRO A 9 -29.31 -14.35 74.76
CA PRO A 9 -30.50 -14.10 75.58
C PRO A 9 -30.15 -13.48 76.94
N LEU A 10 -31.11 -12.80 77.56
CA LEU A 10 -31.01 -12.39 78.96
C LEU A 10 -32.16 -12.99 79.76
N THR A 11 -31.83 -14.06 80.45
CA THR A 11 -32.43 -14.55 81.70
C THR A 11 -32.42 -13.47 82.77
N THR A 12 -33.50 -13.35 83.54
CA THR A 12 -33.44 -12.81 84.91
C THR A 12 -34.65 -13.31 85.73
N GLU A 13 -34.38 -14.35 86.52
CA GLU A 13 -34.73 -14.52 87.93
C GLU A 13 -35.90 -13.68 88.50
N LEU A 14 -36.95 -14.39 88.95
CA LEU A 14 -38.02 -13.89 89.83
C LEU A 14 -37.59 -13.95 91.30
N PRO A 15 -37.78 -12.88 92.10
CA PRO A 15 -37.90 -13.01 93.54
C PRO A 15 -39.38 -13.03 93.97
N LYS A 16 -39.74 -14.05 94.73
CA LYS A 16 -40.99 -14.14 95.49
C LYS A 16 -40.88 -13.27 96.75
N CYS A 17 -41.77 -12.30 96.92
CA CYS A 17 -42.07 -11.74 98.24
C CYS A 17 -43.59 -11.69 98.46
N PHE A 18 -44.02 -12.42 99.49
CA PHE A 18 -45.33 -12.38 100.11
C PHE A 18 -45.62 -10.99 100.70
N GLY A 19 -46.88 -10.56 100.65
CA GLY A 19 -47.35 -9.37 101.38
C GLY A 19 -48.78 -9.00 101.03
N LEU A 20 -49.75 -9.58 101.74
CA LEU A 20 -51.16 -9.20 101.73
C LEU A 20 -51.32 -7.76 102.25
N MET A 21 -51.76 -6.83 101.40
CA MET A 21 -52.53 -5.67 101.83
C MET A 21 -53.63 -5.37 100.82
N ARG A 22 -54.87 -5.53 101.27
CA ARG A 22 -56.08 -5.04 100.59
C ARG A 22 -56.00 -3.52 100.49
N ILE A 23 -55.83 -3.01 99.27
CA ILE A 23 -56.23 -1.64 98.91
C ILE A 23 -57.28 -1.75 97.81
N ARG A 24 -58.52 -1.45 98.19
CA ARG A 24 -59.58 -1.05 97.26
C ARG A 24 -59.16 0.25 96.60
N ARG A 25 -59.03 0.28 95.26
CA ARG A 25 -59.51 1.38 94.40
C ARG A 25 -59.17 1.12 92.93
N SER A 26 -60.15 1.43 92.09
CA SER A 26 -60.00 1.88 90.70
C SER A 26 -59.75 0.82 89.62
N CYS A 27 -60.83 0.18 89.18
CA CYS A 27 -61.06 0.00 87.74
C CYS A 27 -60.96 1.37 87.07
N PHE A 28 -59.85 1.73 86.40
CA PHE A 28 -59.84 2.83 85.42
C PHE A 28 -58.57 2.88 84.54
N ILE A 29 -58.01 1.76 84.07
CA ILE A 29 -57.03 1.77 82.96
C ILE A 29 -57.28 0.60 82.00
N TYR A 30 -58.48 0.51 81.41
CA TYR A 30 -58.77 -0.46 80.34
C TYR A 30 -59.24 0.18 79.03
N ASN A 31 -59.57 1.48 79.01
CA ASN A 31 -60.09 2.16 77.82
C ASN A 31 -58.99 2.77 76.93
N GLY A 32 -57.90 3.29 77.51
CA GLY A 32 -56.81 3.93 76.75
C GLY A 32 -55.91 2.95 75.98
N VAL A 33 -55.52 1.84 76.60
CA VAL A 33 -54.66 0.81 75.98
C VAL A 33 -55.39 0.09 74.84
N SER A 34 -56.69 -0.17 74.98
CA SER A 34 -57.54 -0.75 73.93
C SER A 34 -57.68 0.16 72.71
N PHE A 35 -57.81 1.47 72.94
CA PHE A 35 -57.88 2.48 71.87
C PHE A 35 -56.58 2.54 71.04
N PHE A 36 -55.42 2.64 71.70
CA PHE A 36 -54.12 2.65 71.02
C PHE A 36 -53.85 1.34 70.25
N ILE A 37 -54.22 0.18 70.81
CA ILE A 37 -54.09 -1.11 70.11
C ILE A 37 -55.01 -1.14 68.88
N ARG A 38 -56.25 -0.65 68.98
CA ARG A 38 -57.21 -0.59 67.88
C ARG A 38 -56.75 0.37 66.77
N GLU A 39 -56.18 1.51 67.12
CA GLU A 39 -55.65 2.49 66.16
C GLU A 39 -54.38 1.96 65.46
N ARG A 40 -53.52 1.23 66.17
CA ARG A 40 -52.40 0.51 65.55
C ARG A 40 -52.87 -0.60 64.61
N GLN A 41 -53.93 -1.33 64.99
CA GLN A 41 -54.53 -2.36 64.15
C GLN A 41 -55.22 -1.79 62.90
N SER A 42 -55.80 -0.58 62.95
CA SER A 42 -56.37 0.08 61.78
C SER A 42 -55.33 0.64 60.81
N GLN A 43 -54.16 1.06 61.33
CA GLN A 43 -53.07 1.62 60.51
C GLN A 43 -52.19 0.54 59.85
N PHE A 44 -52.11 -0.66 60.45
CA PHE A 44 -51.27 -1.75 59.94
C PHE A 44 -51.62 -2.19 58.50
N PRO A 45 -52.90 -2.36 58.10
CA PRO A 45 -53.27 -2.67 56.72
C PRO A 45 -52.93 -1.56 55.71
N VAL A 46 -52.90 -0.29 56.16
CA VAL A 46 -52.53 0.85 55.32
C VAL A 46 -51.03 0.84 55.05
N TYR A 47 -50.22 0.71 56.10
CA TYR A 47 -48.77 0.61 55.99
C TYR A 47 -48.34 -0.61 55.16
N ARG A 48 -48.97 -1.78 55.39
CA ARG A 48 -48.73 -3.00 54.62
C ARG A 48 -49.01 -2.79 53.13
N ARG A 49 -50.12 -2.12 52.77
CA ARG A 49 -50.42 -1.80 51.36
C ARG A 49 -49.37 -0.88 50.76
N HIS A 50 -49.02 0.19 51.47
CA HIS A 50 -48.02 1.16 51.02
C HIS A 50 -46.66 0.51 50.74
N PHE A 51 -46.18 -0.36 51.64
CA PHE A 51 -44.94 -1.09 51.44
C PHE A 51 -44.99 -2.01 50.21
N MET A 52 -46.11 -2.72 50.02
CA MET A 52 -46.31 -3.58 48.85
C MET A 52 -46.41 -2.76 47.54
N ASP A 53 -46.95 -1.55 47.58
CA ASP A 53 -46.97 -0.63 46.44
C ASP A 53 -45.57 -0.13 46.08
N ILE A 54 -44.77 0.23 47.08
CA ILE A 54 -43.36 0.62 46.89
C ILE A 54 -42.57 -0.53 46.26
N GLU A 55 -42.68 -1.76 46.77
CA GLU A 55 -41.98 -2.91 46.20
C GLU A 55 -42.45 -3.22 44.77
N ARG A 56 -43.75 -3.08 44.49
CA ARG A 56 -44.26 -3.23 43.11
C ARG A 56 -43.67 -2.19 42.16
N GLU A 57 -43.59 -0.93 42.58
CA GLU A 57 -42.99 0.12 41.74
C GLU A 57 -41.49 -0.10 41.53
N ARG A 58 -40.75 -0.53 42.56
CA ARG A 58 -39.33 -0.90 42.43
C ARG A 58 -39.11 -2.04 41.42
N VAL A 59 -39.94 -3.08 41.45
CA VAL A 59 -39.84 -4.19 40.49
C VAL A 59 -40.16 -3.71 39.06
N LYS A 60 -41.17 -2.85 38.89
CA LYS A 60 -41.49 -2.27 37.57
C LYS A 60 -40.36 -1.40 37.05
N GLU A 61 -39.77 -0.56 37.89
CA GLU A 61 -38.64 0.30 37.54
C GLU A 61 -37.40 -0.53 37.18
N HIS A 62 -37.07 -1.54 37.99
CA HIS A 62 -35.96 -2.45 37.70
C HIS A 62 -36.16 -3.18 36.36
N ARG A 63 -37.38 -3.63 36.06
CA ARG A 63 -37.70 -4.26 34.77
C ARG A 63 -37.57 -3.27 33.60
N ARG A 64 -38.05 -2.03 33.76
CA ARG A 64 -37.91 -0.97 32.74
C ARG A 64 -36.44 -0.65 32.48
N TYR A 65 -35.65 -0.49 33.53
CA TYR A 65 -34.21 -0.25 33.44
C TYR A 65 -33.48 -1.40 32.73
N GLY A 66 -33.76 -2.66 33.11
CA GLY A 66 -33.19 -3.83 32.46
C GLY A 66 -33.54 -3.91 30.96
N ASN A 67 -34.78 -3.60 30.59
CA ASN A 67 -35.20 -3.55 29.18
C ASN A 67 -34.49 -2.41 28.41
N HIS A 68 -34.34 -1.24 29.03
CA HIS A 68 -33.62 -0.11 28.45
C HIS A 68 -32.14 -0.44 28.20
N LEU A 69 -31.48 -1.07 29.17
CA LEU A 69 -30.10 -1.53 29.02
C LEU A 69 -29.96 -2.53 27.87
N LYS A 70 -30.86 -3.52 27.78
CA LYS A 70 -30.86 -4.50 26.68
C LYS A 70 -31.01 -3.81 25.32
N ARG A 71 -31.94 -2.85 25.19
CA ARG A 71 -32.14 -2.06 23.97
C ARG A 71 -30.88 -1.26 23.62
N THR A 72 -30.28 -0.61 24.61
CA THR A 72 -29.06 0.19 24.43
C THR A 72 -27.89 -0.69 23.99
N ALA A 73 -27.69 -1.83 24.62
CA ALA A 73 -26.67 -2.80 24.24
C ALA A 73 -26.86 -3.32 22.82
N ARG A 74 -28.11 -3.61 22.42
CA ARG A 74 -28.44 -4.03 21.05
C ARG A 74 -28.07 -2.97 20.02
N ILE A 75 -28.48 -1.72 20.24
CA ILE A 75 -28.16 -0.60 19.34
C ILE A 75 -26.64 -0.38 19.25
N LYS A 76 -25.93 -0.46 20.39
CA LYS A 76 -24.47 -0.32 20.41
C LYS A 76 -23.80 -1.43 19.59
N ASN A 77 -24.24 -2.68 19.74
CA ASN A 77 -23.70 -3.81 18.99
C ASN A 77 -24.01 -3.71 17.49
N GLU A 78 -25.24 -3.32 17.11
CA GLU A 78 -25.61 -3.10 15.70
C GLU A 78 -24.72 -2.01 15.06
N LYS A 79 -24.53 -0.86 15.74
CA LYS A 79 -23.64 0.21 15.27
C LYS A 79 -22.19 -0.24 15.14
N GLU A 80 -21.70 -1.01 16.11
CA GLU A 80 -20.35 -1.56 16.12
C GLU A 80 -20.12 -2.52 14.95
N GLN A 81 -21.09 -3.38 14.67
CA GLN A 81 -21.03 -4.31 13.54
C GLN A 81 -21.01 -3.57 12.21
N LEU A 82 -21.81 -2.51 12.07
CA LEU A 82 -21.80 -1.66 10.88
C LEU A 82 -20.43 -0.99 10.67
N ARG A 83 -19.85 -0.38 11.72
CA ARG A 83 -18.52 0.22 11.66
C ARG A 83 -17.47 -0.80 11.20
N LYS A 84 -17.45 -1.99 11.81
CA LYS A 84 -16.51 -3.06 11.44
C LYS A 84 -16.72 -3.56 10.01
N ALA A 85 -17.96 -3.61 9.53
CA ALA A 85 -18.25 -4.03 8.16
C ALA A 85 -17.74 -3.01 7.14
N GLU A 86 -17.90 -1.72 7.43
CA GLU A 86 -17.39 -0.62 6.63
C GLU A 86 -15.86 -0.58 6.62
N GLU A 87 -15.20 -0.66 7.79
CA GLU A 87 -13.74 -0.77 7.90
C GLU A 87 -13.19 -1.94 7.07
N LYS A 88 -13.80 -3.13 7.18
CA LYS A 88 -13.41 -4.29 6.37
C LYS A 88 -13.63 -4.07 4.87
N LYS A 89 -14.65 -3.30 4.48
CA LYS A 89 -14.89 -2.97 3.06
C LYS A 89 -13.80 -2.04 2.55
N MET A 90 -13.48 -1.00 3.30
CA MET A 90 -12.40 -0.06 2.96
C MET A 90 -11.04 -0.78 2.89
N GLU A 91 -10.74 -1.66 3.83
CA GLU A 91 -9.50 -2.41 3.84
C GLU A 91 -9.38 -3.34 2.62
N ARG A 92 -10.47 -4.04 2.24
CA ARG A 92 -10.47 -4.84 1.00
C ARG A 92 -10.26 -3.98 -0.25
N GLN A 93 -10.85 -2.79 -0.30
CA GLN A 93 -10.64 -1.87 -1.42
C GLN A 93 -9.20 -1.39 -1.49
N ARG A 94 -8.59 -1.07 -0.34
CA ARG A 94 -7.20 -0.69 -0.23
C ARG A 94 -6.27 -1.80 -0.71
N GLN A 95 -6.49 -3.04 -0.27
CA GLN A 95 -5.73 -4.21 -0.71
C GLN A 95 -5.84 -4.44 -2.22
N GLN A 96 -7.06 -4.36 -2.77
CA GLN A 96 -7.25 -4.47 -4.22
C GLN A 96 -6.57 -3.35 -5.00
N GLU A 97 -6.52 -2.13 -4.45
CA GLU A 97 -5.81 -1.01 -5.08
C GLU A 97 -4.29 -1.20 -5.02
N GLU A 98 -3.77 -1.69 -3.90
CA GLU A 98 -2.36 -2.03 -3.72
C GLU A 98 -1.95 -3.14 -4.69
N GLU A 99 -2.71 -4.23 -4.78
CA GLU A 99 -2.48 -5.30 -5.75
C GLU A 99 -2.50 -4.79 -7.20
N ARG A 100 -3.43 -3.88 -7.54
CA ARG A 100 -3.44 -3.27 -8.88
C ARG A 100 -2.20 -2.40 -9.14
N LYS A 101 -1.73 -1.65 -8.14
CA LYS A 101 -0.52 -0.83 -8.25
C LYS A 101 0.71 -1.68 -8.43
N ASP A 102 0.85 -2.75 -7.63
CA ASP A 102 1.97 -3.69 -7.73
C ASP A 102 2.01 -4.37 -9.10
N MET A 103 0.85 -4.74 -9.65
CA MET A 103 0.77 -5.31 -10.99
C MET A 103 1.15 -4.30 -12.06
N ALA A 104 0.66 -3.05 -11.97
CA ALA A 104 1.03 -1.98 -12.90
C ALA A 104 2.53 -1.66 -12.85
N GLU A 105 3.13 -1.59 -11.66
CA GLU A 105 4.57 -1.37 -11.50
C GLU A 105 5.39 -2.49 -12.15
N ARG A 106 4.95 -3.75 -12.02
CA ARG A 106 5.60 -4.88 -12.71
C ARG A 106 5.48 -4.78 -14.22
N GLU A 107 4.31 -4.41 -14.73
CA GLU A 107 4.10 -4.20 -16.17
C GLU A 107 4.99 -3.07 -16.71
N ASP A 108 5.07 -1.95 -15.99
CA ASP A 108 5.94 -0.82 -16.34
C ASP A 108 7.42 -1.22 -16.37
N LEU A 109 7.89 -2.01 -15.39
CA LEU A 109 9.26 -2.53 -15.36
C LEU A 109 9.55 -3.46 -16.55
N ILE A 110 8.58 -4.29 -16.96
CA ILE A 110 8.72 -5.16 -18.14
C ILE A 110 8.79 -4.33 -19.41
N LEU A 111 7.91 -3.33 -19.56
CA LEU A 111 7.89 -2.44 -20.72
C LEU A 111 9.19 -1.66 -20.85
N GLU A 112 9.72 -1.15 -19.74
CA GLU A 112 11.00 -0.43 -19.75
C GLU A 112 12.16 -1.35 -20.14
N ARG A 113 12.15 -2.60 -19.65
CA ARG A 113 13.15 -3.58 -20.06
C ARG A 113 13.08 -3.88 -21.56
N LEU A 114 11.87 -4.05 -22.10
CA LEU A 114 11.67 -4.30 -23.53
C LEU A 114 12.16 -3.12 -24.38
N ARG A 115 11.91 -1.88 -23.96
CA ARG A 115 12.43 -0.69 -24.65
C ARG A 115 13.94 -0.67 -24.71
N LEU A 116 14.62 -0.95 -23.59
CA LEU A 116 16.08 -1.00 -23.54
C LEU A 116 16.64 -2.13 -24.43
N ASP A 117 16.00 -3.30 -24.41
CA ASP A 117 16.41 -4.43 -25.26
C ASP A 117 16.21 -4.09 -26.77
N GLU A 118 15.13 -3.37 -27.13
CA GLU A 118 14.89 -2.87 -28.50
C GLU A 118 15.92 -1.83 -28.93
N GLU A 119 16.25 -0.87 -28.07
CA GLU A 119 17.30 0.14 -28.32
C GLU A 119 18.67 -0.51 -28.50
N GLU A 120 19.04 -1.47 -27.64
CA GLU A 120 20.30 -2.20 -27.75
C GLU A 120 20.34 -3.05 -29.05
N ALA A 121 19.22 -3.66 -29.43
CA ALA A 121 19.11 -4.39 -30.68
C ALA A 121 19.27 -3.45 -31.90
N ALA A 122 18.65 -2.27 -31.86
CA ALA A 122 18.79 -1.27 -32.92
C ALA A 122 20.23 -0.76 -33.04
N GLU A 123 20.91 -0.47 -31.92
CA GLU A 123 22.32 -0.04 -31.92
C GLU A 123 23.23 -1.15 -32.49
N LYS A 124 22.97 -2.42 -32.12
CA LYS A 124 23.71 -3.57 -32.67
C LYS A 124 23.54 -3.67 -34.18
N VAL A 125 22.32 -3.52 -34.69
CA VAL A 125 22.05 -3.53 -36.14
C VAL A 125 22.76 -2.38 -36.82
N GLU A 126 22.64 -1.16 -36.30
CA GLU A 126 23.28 0.03 -36.88
C GLU A 126 24.81 -0.11 -36.91
N ARG A 127 25.43 -0.63 -35.83
CA ARG A 127 26.87 -0.90 -35.78
C ARG A 127 27.27 -1.98 -36.79
N GLN A 128 26.46 -3.03 -36.95
CA GLN A 128 26.71 -4.06 -37.97
C GLN A 128 26.59 -3.49 -39.39
N GLU A 129 25.61 -2.63 -39.67
CA GLU A 129 25.47 -1.99 -40.97
C GLU A 129 26.62 -1.03 -41.27
N LYS A 130 27.02 -0.19 -40.30
CA LYS A 130 28.20 0.69 -40.42
C LYS A 130 29.46 -0.12 -40.73
N THR A 131 29.70 -1.20 -40.00
CA THR A 131 30.88 -2.06 -40.25
C THR A 131 30.83 -2.78 -41.59
N LYS A 132 29.66 -3.23 -42.05
CA LYS A 132 29.48 -3.80 -43.41
C LYS A 132 29.77 -2.76 -44.48
N SER A 133 29.17 -1.57 -44.38
CA SER A 133 29.37 -0.46 -45.33
C SER A 133 30.84 -0.01 -45.45
N ILE A 134 31.57 0.04 -44.33
CA ILE A 134 33.01 0.34 -44.32
C ILE A 134 33.80 -0.75 -45.04
N LYS A 135 33.49 -2.04 -44.80
CA LYS A 135 34.15 -3.16 -45.48
C LYS A 135 33.90 -3.14 -46.98
N GLU A 136 32.65 -2.93 -47.41
CA GLU A 136 32.27 -2.82 -48.82
C GLU A 136 33.00 -1.65 -49.51
N SER A 137 33.03 -0.49 -48.85
CA SER A 137 33.75 0.69 -49.36
C SER A 137 35.26 0.41 -49.49
N LYS A 138 35.85 -0.32 -48.54
CA LYS A 138 37.26 -0.72 -48.58
C LYS A 138 37.53 -1.69 -49.74
N TRP A 139 36.73 -2.74 -49.88
CA TRP A 139 36.89 -3.70 -50.99
C TRP A 139 36.70 -3.06 -52.36
N TYR A 140 35.73 -2.16 -52.50
CA TYR A 140 35.52 -1.42 -53.74
C TYR A 140 36.74 -0.58 -54.14
N ILE A 141 37.32 0.14 -53.17
CA ILE A 141 38.53 0.93 -53.39
C ILE A 141 39.72 0.03 -53.77
N GLU A 142 39.93 -1.07 -53.04
CA GLU A 142 41.02 -2.01 -53.32
C GLU A 142 40.90 -2.62 -54.72
N ALA A 143 39.68 -3.00 -55.14
CA ALA A 143 39.41 -3.51 -56.48
C ALA A 143 39.70 -2.45 -57.56
N MET A 144 39.27 -1.21 -57.34
CA MET A 144 39.58 -0.08 -58.24
C MET A 144 41.08 0.16 -58.36
N GLN A 145 41.81 0.12 -57.24
CA GLN A 145 43.26 0.28 -57.24
C GLN A 145 43.95 -0.83 -58.02
N ALA A 146 43.52 -2.09 -57.86
CA ALA A 146 44.07 -3.22 -58.60
C ALA A 146 43.88 -3.06 -60.11
N LEU A 147 42.66 -2.70 -60.55
CA LEU A 147 42.36 -2.44 -61.96
C LEU A 147 43.22 -1.30 -62.54
N MET A 148 43.38 -0.21 -61.78
CA MET A 148 44.23 0.89 -62.20
C MET A 148 45.72 0.52 -62.28
N LYS A 149 46.23 -0.21 -61.28
CA LYS A 149 47.64 -0.66 -61.27
C LYS A 149 47.94 -1.48 -62.52
N GLU A 150 47.07 -2.44 -62.85
CA GLU A 150 47.24 -3.27 -64.04
C GLU A 150 47.27 -2.45 -65.34
N LYS A 151 46.40 -1.44 -65.48
CA LYS A 151 46.40 -0.55 -66.65
C LYS A 151 47.66 0.33 -66.73
N LEU A 152 48.04 0.97 -65.63
CA LEU A 152 49.19 1.87 -65.60
C LEU A 152 50.53 1.14 -65.82
N GLU A 153 50.63 -0.12 -65.38
CA GLU A 153 51.78 -0.99 -65.68
C GLU A 153 51.90 -1.30 -67.18
N LYS A 154 50.77 -1.49 -67.89
CA LYS A 154 50.74 -1.69 -69.34
C LYS A 154 51.19 -0.43 -70.09
N ASP A 155 50.70 0.74 -69.67
CA ASP A 155 50.95 2.02 -70.36
C ASP A 155 52.26 2.70 -69.92
N LYS A 156 52.93 2.19 -68.87
CA LYS A 156 54.14 2.77 -68.24
C LYS A 156 54.00 4.25 -67.86
N VAL A 157 52.80 4.67 -67.47
CA VAL A 157 52.52 6.06 -67.08
C VAL A 157 52.78 6.24 -65.58
N LYS A 158 53.62 7.22 -65.23
CA LYS A 158 53.77 7.68 -63.84
C LYS A 158 52.78 8.81 -63.56
N LEU A 159 51.95 8.62 -62.54
CA LEU A 159 50.98 9.62 -62.11
C LEU A 159 51.50 10.46 -60.94
N PRO A 160 51.16 11.75 -60.86
CA PRO A 160 51.46 12.59 -59.71
C PRO A 160 50.66 12.12 -58.48
N PRO A 161 51.14 12.35 -57.24
CA PRO A 161 50.42 11.97 -56.03
C PRO A 161 49.04 12.65 -55.94
N LEU A 162 48.03 11.92 -55.44
CA LEU A 162 46.65 12.41 -55.30
C LEU A 162 46.50 13.46 -54.19
N CYS A 163 47.32 13.37 -53.14
CA CYS A 163 47.35 14.34 -52.06
C CYS A 163 48.76 14.45 -51.48
N CYS A 164 48.97 15.44 -50.60
CA CYS A 164 50.25 15.69 -49.95
C CYS A 164 50.58 14.71 -48.81
N CYS A 165 49.74 13.70 -48.53
CA CYS A 165 49.99 12.74 -47.46
C CYS A 165 50.94 11.60 -47.87
N GLY A 166 51.33 11.51 -49.14
CA GLY A 166 52.27 10.51 -49.60
C GLY A 166 52.98 10.94 -50.88
N ASP A 167 54.12 10.31 -51.14
CA ASP A 167 55.01 10.69 -52.24
C ASP A 167 54.58 10.05 -53.56
N THR A 168 53.90 8.90 -53.50
CA THR A 168 53.38 8.20 -54.68
C THR A 168 51.86 8.28 -54.78
N PHE A 169 51.34 8.09 -56.01
CA PHE A 169 49.90 8.04 -56.28
C PHE A 169 49.14 7.06 -55.38
N TRP A 170 49.78 5.95 -54.98
CA TRP A 170 49.16 4.86 -54.23
C TRP A 170 49.19 5.05 -52.71
N ASP A 171 50.00 5.97 -52.21
CA ASP A 171 50.16 6.20 -50.76
C ASP A 171 48.96 6.94 -50.16
N SER A 172 48.15 7.57 -51.01
CA SER A 172 46.91 8.23 -50.61
C SER A 172 45.84 7.18 -50.30
N HIS A 173 45.35 7.11 -49.06
CA HIS A 173 44.22 6.24 -48.71
C HIS A 173 43.26 6.92 -47.70
N PRO A 174 41.93 6.79 -47.89
CA PRO A 174 40.92 7.38 -46.99
C PRO A 174 41.03 7.04 -45.50
N TYR A 175 41.63 5.90 -45.17
CA TYR A 175 41.71 5.40 -43.79
C TYR A 175 43.08 5.63 -43.15
N THR A 176 44.07 6.11 -43.91
CA THR A 176 45.44 6.34 -43.42
C THR A 176 45.96 7.76 -43.65
N CYS A 177 45.27 8.55 -44.48
CA CYS A 177 45.58 9.97 -44.67
C CYS A 177 45.45 10.77 -43.37
N ALA A 178 46.18 11.88 -43.28
CA ALA A 178 46.08 12.81 -42.15
C ALA A 178 44.69 13.46 -42.08
N ASN A 179 44.24 13.86 -40.88
CA ASN A 179 42.91 14.43 -40.64
C ASN A 179 42.57 15.65 -41.53
N ASN A 180 43.57 16.43 -41.93
CA ASN A 180 43.38 17.62 -42.78
C ASN A 180 43.37 17.29 -44.29
N CYS A 181 43.51 16.02 -44.67
CA CYS A 181 43.50 15.60 -46.06
C CYS A 181 42.07 15.56 -46.63
N ILE A 182 41.91 15.98 -47.88
CA ILE A 182 40.63 15.93 -48.60
C ILE A 182 40.04 14.52 -48.70
N PHE A 183 40.88 13.48 -48.64
CA PHE A 183 40.45 12.08 -48.70
C PHE A 183 40.22 11.44 -47.34
N TYR A 184 40.60 12.10 -46.23
CA TYR A 184 40.43 11.55 -44.90
C TYR A 184 38.96 11.25 -44.59
N ASN A 185 38.69 10.01 -44.19
CA ASN A 185 37.35 9.51 -43.90
C ASN A 185 36.33 9.74 -45.03
N ASN A 186 36.81 9.87 -46.28
CA ASN A 186 35.97 10.10 -47.45
C ASN A 186 36.30 9.10 -48.57
N PRO A 187 35.88 7.82 -48.41
CA PRO A 187 36.12 6.78 -49.41
C PRO A 187 35.47 7.09 -50.76
N LYS A 188 34.36 7.83 -50.78
CA LYS A 188 33.64 8.21 -52.00
C LYS A 188 34.45 9.21 -52.83
N ALA A 189 34.99 10.26 -52.22
CA ALA A 189 35.80 11.25 -52.94
C ALA A 189 37.08 10.61 -53.51
N TYR A 190 37.70 9.70 -52.75
CA TYR A 190 38.86 8.97 -53.23
C TYR A 190 38.53 8.04 -54.40
N ALA A 191 37.45 7.26 -54.32
CA ALA A 191 37.04 6.40 -55.41
C ALA A 191 36.67 7.19 -56.68
N LEU A 192 36.00 8.34 -56.54
CA LEU A 192 35.72 9.26 -57.66
C LEU A 192 37.01 9.82 -58.29
N ALA A 193 38.01 10.15 -57.48
CA ALA A 193 39.32 10.59 -57.98
C ALA A 193 40.00 9.47 -58.79
N LEU A 194 40.01 8.24 -58.26
CA LEU A 194 40.52 7.07 -58.99
C LEU A 194 39.76 6.84 -60.31
N GLN A 195 38.44 6.99 -60.30
CA GLN A 195 37.59 6.75 -61.47
C GLN A 195 37.81 7.81 -62.56
N SER A 196 37.96 9.07 -62.15
CA SER A 196 38.25 10.17 -63.08
C SER A 196 39.59 9.97 -63.78
N VAL A 197 40.60 9.50 -63.05
CA VAL A 197 41.91 9.18 -63.60
C VAL A 197 41.83 7.98 -64.54
N LEU A 198 41.14 6.90 -64.17
CA LEU A 198 40.87 5.76 -65.06
C LEU A 198 40.27 6.19 -66.40
N LEU A 199 39.22 7.00 -66.36
CA LEU A 199 38.56 7.50 -67.57
C LEU A 199 39.50 8.36 -68.42
N SER A 200 40.37 9.15 -67.81
CA SER A 200 41.37 9.94 -68.54
C SER A 200 42.47 9.09 -69.20
N CYS A 201 42.74 7.90 -68.66
CA CYS A 201 43.65 6.93 -69.25
C CYS A 201 42.98 6.15 -70.40
N ASP A 202 41.69 5.86 -70.31
CA ASP A 202 40.92 5.16 -71.34
C ASP A 202 40.65 5.99 -72.60
N LEU A 203 40.80 7.32 -72.51
CA LEU A 203 40.64 8.26 -73.63
C LEU A 203 41.95 8.53 -74.42
N LYS A 204 42.99 7.71 -74.22
CA LYS A 204 44.27 7.80 -74.93
C LYS A 204 44.47 6.68 -75.95
#